data_AF-A0AA39NL19-F1
#
_entry.id   AF-A0AA39NL19-F1
#
_cell.length_a   1.000
_cell.length_b   1.000
_cell.length_c   1.000
_cell.angle_alpha   90.00
_cell.angle_beta   90.00
_cell.angle_gamma   90.00
#
_symmetry.space_group_name_H-M   'P 1'
#
loop_
_entity.id
_entity.type
_entity.pdbx_description
1 polymer ?
#
loop_
_entity_poly.entity_id
_entity_poly.type
_entity_poly.pdbx_seq_one_letter_code
_entity_poly.pdbx_strand_id
1 'polypeptide(L)'
;MPKAKESEHKVCPHCQGIFHARGFVPHERACSRKVLKHQQNAQCRTQYREQFRSLPPHLNLSLATPSPSGATTSQECWEQAQPQPNEDFDAMEDVQPSPPEITSSSGSELHVEYIHTEYHPHSNQPPRLDKVEEFQAQMKSSATLSLDDKPWSLFSSQDDFELAEWVLELGINQGDIDTLLTMMTKQGGQVPSFRNHRELIAMWKKAAHLHTTFESTTFTVLLKGKGYEFTVYHWDLWA
;
A
#
# COMPACT_ATOMS: atom_id res chain seq x y z
N MET A 1 34.18 -34.49 40.28
CA MET A 1 32.73 -34.56 39.99
C MET A 1 32.30 -33.21 39.43
N PRO A 2 32.10 -33.05 38.10
CA PRO A 2 31.66 -31.78 37.54
C PRO A 2 30.14 -31.63 37.77
N LYS A 3 29.74 -30.52 38.41
CA LYS A 3 28.33 -30.17 38.60
C LYS A 3 27.69 -29.84 37.24
N ALA A 4 26.62 -30.54 36.90
CA ALA A 4 25.81 -30.24 35.72
C ALA A 4 25.25 -28.81 35.84
N LYS A 5 25.47 -27.98 34.81
CA LYS A 5 24.87 -26.65 34.72
C LYS A 5 23.43 -26.83 34.24
N GLU A 6 22.50 -26.62 35.16
CA GLU A 6 21.07 -26.55 34.86
C GLU A 6 20.83 -25.36 33.92
N SER A 7 20.41 -25.64 32.68
CA SER A 7 20.12 -24.62 31.68
C SER A 7 18.73 -24.05 31.95
N GLU A 8 18.69 -22.84 32.50
CA GLU A 8 17.45 -22.16 32.85
C GLU A 8 16.69 -21.72 31.57
N HIS A 9 15.46 -22.19 31.42
CA HIS A 9 14.57 -21.86 30.30
C HIS A 9 13.45 -20.94 30.78
N LYS A 10 13.00 -20.01 29.93
CA LYS A 10 11.97 -19.00 30.22
C LYS A 10 10.89 -19.02 29.15
N VAL A 11 9.65 -18.75 29.53
CA VAL A 11 8.49 -18.70 28.64
C VAL A 11 8.22 -17.25 28.24
N CYS A 12 8.05 -16.99 26.95
CA CYS A 12 7.74 -15.65 26.44
C CYS A 12 6.25 -15.32 26.69
N PRO A 13 5.90 -14.17 27.30
CA PRO A 13 4.50 -13.81 27.57
C PRO A 13 3.71 -13.47 26.30
N HIS A 14 4.38 -13.17 25.19
CA HIS A 14 3.76 -12.72 23.94
C HIS A 14 3.46 -13.85 22.95
N CYS A 15 4.35 -14.84 22.84
CA CYS A 15 4.18 -15.98 21.92
C CYS A 15 4.12 -17.34 22.62
N GLN A 16 4.23 -17.39 23.95
CA GLN A 16 4.23 -18.60 24.78
C GLN A 16 5.36 -19.60 24.46
N GLY A 17 6.34 -19.22 23.63
CA GLY A 17 7.49 -20.05 23.31
C GLY A 17 8.48 -20.18 24.48
N ILE A 18 9.16 -21.32 24.57
CA ILE A 18 10.18 -21.61 25.58
C ILE A 18 11.56 -21.27 25.00
N PHE A 19 12.32 -20.41 25.69
CA PHE A 19 13.64 -19.96 25.25
C PHE A 19 14.67 -20.13 26.35
N HIS A 20 15.91 -20.41 25.96
CA HIS A 20 17.03 -20.45 26.89
C HIS A 20 17.32 -19.05 27.48
N ALA A 21 17.67 -18.96 28.76
CA ALA A 21 17.84 -17.69 29.48
C ALA A 21 18.82 -16.71 28.81
N ARG A 22 19.91 -17.21 28.21
CA ARG A 22 20.91 -16.38 27.48
C ARG A 22 20.36 -15.67 26.22
N GLY A 23 19.21 -16.10 25.69
CA GLY A 23 18.58 -15.52 24.49
C GLY A 23 17.18 -14.97 24.72
N PHE A 24 16.67 -15.02 25.96
CA PHE A 24 15.28 -14.66 26.26
C PHE A 24 15.01 -13.16 26.06
N VAL A 25 15.84 -12.28 26.63
CA VAL A 25 15.66 -10.83 26.57
C VAL A 25 15.60 -10.28 25.13
N PRO A 26 16.53 -10.64 24.20
CA PRO A 26 16.42 -10.16 22.83
C PRO A 26 15.19 -10.72 22.10
N HIS A 27 14.80 -11.97 22.37
CA HIS A 27 13.56 -12.53 21.84
C HIS A 27 12.34 -11.76 22.35
N GLU A 28 12.21 -11.59 23.67
CA GLU A 28 11.10 -10.91 24.33
C GLU A 28 10.89 -9.51 23.75
N ARG A 29 11.98 -8.74 23.59
CA ARG A 29 11.95 -7.38 23.01
C ARG A 29 11.61 -7.36 21.53
N ALA A 30 11.95 -8.40 20.77
CA ALA A 30 11.56 -8.53 19.36
C ALA A 30 10.09 -8.99 19.23
N CYS A 31 9.67 -9.91 20.09
CA CYS A 31 8.33 -10.46 20.12
C CYS A 31 7.30 -9.39 20.54
N SER A 32 7.61 -8.60 21.57
CA SER A 32 6.75 -7.49 22.00
C SER A 32 6.54 -6.45 20.89
N ARG A 33 7.61 -6.05 20.20
CA ARG A 33 7.54 -5.15 19.04
C ARG A 33 6.73 -5.74 17.88
N LYS A 34 6.88 -7.04 17.60
CA LYS A 34 6.12 -7.73 16.57
C LYS A 34 4.62 -7.73 16.90
N VAL A 35 4.25 -8.02 18.14
CA VAL A 35 2.85 -7.98 18.61
C VAL A 35 2.28 -6.58 18.51
N LEU A 36 3.00 -5.55 18.98
CA LEU A 36 2.56 -4.16 18.89
C LEU A 36 2.34 -3.73 17.42
N LYS A 37 3.27 -4.09 16.53
CA LYS A 37 3.14 -3.82 15.09
C LYS A 37 1.93 -4.52 14.48
N HIS A 38 1.67 -5.78 14.85
CA HIS A 38 0.45 -6.48 14.40
C HIS A 38 -0.81 -5.78 14.89
N GLN A 39 -0.84 -5.31 16.15
CA GLN A 39 -1.98 -4.59 16.70
C GLN A 39 -2.21 -3.25 16.00
N GLN A 40 -1.16 -2.47 15.76
CA GLN A 40 -1.24 -1.20 15.00
C GLN A 40 -1.71 -1.43 13.56
N ASN A 41 -1.18 -2.45 12.89
CA ASN A 41 -1.62 -2.80 11.53
C ASN A 41 -3.10 -3.22 11.49
N ALA A 42 -3.55 -3.99 12.49
CA ALA A 42 -4.95 -4.38 12.62
C ALA A 42 -5.86 -3.16 12.86
N GLN A 43 -5.45 -2.23 13.73
CA GLN A 43 -6.18 -0.98 13.98
C GLN A 43 -6.28 -0.12 12.72
N CYS A 44 -5.18 0.07 12.00
CA CYS A 44 -5.15 0.84 10.75
C CYS A 44 -6.10 0.23 9.70
N ARG A 45 -6.10 -1.11 9.54
CA ARG A 45 -7.05 -1.81 8.63
C ARG A 45 -8.50 -1.55 9.03
N THR A 46 -8.83 -1.61 10.33
CA THR A 46 -10.19 -1.35 10.82
C THR A 46 -10.61 0.10 10.57
N GLN A 47 -9.74 1.07 10.88
CA GLN A 47 -10.00 2.50 10.69
C GLN A 47 -10.25 2.83 9.21
N TYR A 48 -9.40 2.31 8.31
CA TYR A 48 -9.59 2.48 6.87
C TYR A 48 -10.94 1.93 6.40
N ARG A 49 -11.33 0.75 6.91
CA ARG A 49 -12.61 0.12 6.58
C ARG A 49 -13.80 0.96 7.04
N GLU A 50 -13.73 1.52 8.25
CA GLU A 50 -14.79 2.39 8.79
C GLU A 50 -14.88 3.71 8.02
N GLN A 51 -13.75 4.33 7.70
CA GLN A 51 -13.69 5.55 6.90
C GLN A 51 -14.33 5.34 5.52
N PHE A 52 -13.99 4.24 4.84
CA PHE A 52 -14.59 3.90 3.55
C PHE A 52 -16.10 3.63 3.65
N ARG A 53 -16.56 3.03 4.75
CA ARG A 53 -17.98 2.78 5.00
C ARG A 53 -18.78 4.05 5.32
N SER A 54 -18.12 5.11 5.80
CA SER A 54 -18.75 6.39 6.17
C SER A 54 -18.85 7.41 5.03
N LEU A 55 -18.27 7.12 3.84
CA LEU A 55 -18.30 8.03 2.70
C LEU A 55 -19.72 8.11 2.08
N PRO A 56 -20.17 9.31 1.66
CA PRO A 56 -21.43 9.49 0.94
C PRO A 56 -21.49 8.66 -0.34
N PRO A 57 -22.66 8.14 -0.75
CA PRO A 57 -22.80 7.22 -1.88
C PRO A 57 -22.35 7.80 -3.24
N HIS A 58 -22.22 9.12 -3.38
CA HIS A 58 -21.77 9.77 -4.62
C HIS A 58 -20.23 9.86 -4.76
N LEU A 59 -19.47 9.53 -3.71
CA LEU A 59 -18.01 9.34 -3.76
C LEU A 59 -17.62 7.86 -3.67
N ASN A 60 -18.62 6.96 -3.68
CA ASN A 60 -18.43 5.53 -3.59
C ASN A 60 -18.15 4.97 -4.99
N LEU A 61 -16.91 5.16 -5.46
CA LEU A 61 -16.39 4.42 -6.59
C LEU A 61 -16.35 2.94 -6.16
N SER A 62 -17.36 2.19 -6.60
CA SER A 62 -17.76 0.91 -6.03
C SER A 62 -16.69 -0.17 -6.26
N LEU A 63 -15.77 -0.33 -5.30
CA LEU A 63 -14.97 -1.54 -5.12
C LEU A 63 -15.72 -2.47 -4.15
N ALA A 64 -16.56 -3.34 -4.69
CA ALA A 64 -17.15 -4.44 -3.92
C ALA A 64 -16.23 -5.68 -4.00
N THR A 65 -15.39 -5.83 -2.98
CA THR A 65 -14.47 -6.96 -2.69
C THR A 65 -15.19 -8.24 -2.18
N PRO A 66 -14.54 -9.41 -2.10
CA PRO A 66 -13.62 -9.77 -0.98
C PRO A 66 -12.28 -10.36 -1.55
N SER A 67 -11.09 -10.37 -0.93
CA SER A 67 -10.68 -10.61 0.46
C SER A 67 -9.16 -10.26 0.64
N PRO A 68 -8.28 -10.85 1.51
CA PRO A 68 -7.74 -10.07 2.61
C PRO A 68 -6.20 -9.88 2.81
N SER A 69 -5.31 -9.46 1.90
CA SER A 69 -3.87 -9.31 2.26
C SER A 69 -3.11 -8.05 1.89
N GLY A 70 -2.07 -7.84 2.71
CA GLY A 70 -0.80 -7.33 2.21
C GLY A 70 -0.60 -5.85 2.42
N ALA A 71 -0.10 -5.49 3.59
CA ALA A 71 0.29 -4.13 3.93
C ALA A 71 1.36 -3.58 2.97
N THR A 72 1.06 -2.44 2.33
CA THR A 72 2.07 -1.47 1.93
C THR A 72 1.91 -0.24 2.80
N THR A 73 2.90 -0.07 3.69
CA THR A 73 3.21 1.17 4.39
C THR A 73 3.56 2.25 3.36
N SER A 74 2.73 3.28 3.28
CA SER A 74 3.15 4.68 3.22
C SER A 74 1.94 5.55 2.89
N GLN A 75 1.25 6.01 3.92
CA GLN A 75 0.73 7.37 3.92
C GLN A 75 0.43 7.76 5.38
N GLU A 76 1.13 8.81 5.82
CA GLU A 76 0.70 9.74 6.86
C GLU A 76 0.96 9.35 8.32
N CYS A 77 2.19 9.59 8.76
CA CYS A 77 2.57 9.74 10.18
C CYS A 77 3.29 11.08 10.39
N TRP A 78 2.81 12.18 9.79
CA TRP A 78 3.48 13.49 9.86
C TRP A 78 2.76 14.57 10.67
N GLU A 79 1.62 14.29 11.29
CA GLU A 79 0.79 15.36 11.90
C GLU A 79 0.82 15.48 13.44
N GLN A 80 1.76 14.82 14.14
CA GLN A 80 1.81 14.88 15.63
C GLN A 80 3.15 15.28 16.25
N ALA A 81 3.98 16.04 15.53
CA ALA A 81 5.15 16.70 16.12
C ALA A 81 4.91 18.21 16.26
N GLN A 82 4.01 18.62 17.15
CA GLN A 82 4.02 19.99 17.68
C GLN A 82 4.90 20.04 18.93
N PRO A 83 6.02 20.78 18.94
CA PRO A 83 6.77 21.01 20.18
C PRO A 83 5.96 21.93 21.11
N GLN A 84 5.86 21.51 22.37
CA GLN A 84 5.35 22.33 23.48
C GLN A 84 6.18 23.61 23.63
N PRO A 85 5.58 24.76 23.99
CA PRO A 85 6.33 25.98 24.27
C PRO A 85 6.94 25.86 25.68
N ASN A 86 8.26 25.77 25.77
CA ASN A 86 8.98 26.11 26.99
C ASN A 86 9.62 27.49 26.81
N GLU A 87 9.34 28.34 27.78
CA GLU A 87 9.71 29.76 27.82
C GLU A 87 11.20 29.98 28.07
N ASP A 88 11.58 31.24 27.86
CA ASP A 88 12.82 31.92 28.29
C ASP A 88 14.05 31.84 27.35
N PHE A 89 14.17 32.82 26.45
CA PHE A 89 15.42 33.59 26.29
C PHE A 89 15.17 34.94 25.58
N ASP A 90 15.93 35.93 26.03
CA ASP A 90 15.77 37.39 25.97
C ASP A 90 15.66 38.11 24.62
N ALA A 91 15.02 39.28 24.76
CA ALA A 91 14.92 40.46 23.91
C ALA A 91 16.06 40.77 22.93
N MET A 92 15.67 41.16 21.70
CA MET A 92 16.31 42.27 20.97
C MET A 92 15.31 42.94 20.02
N GLU A 93 15.25 44.27 20.10
CA GLU A 93 14.30 45.20 19.46
C GLU A 93 14.33 45.23 17.91
N ASP A 94 13.13 45.49 17.38
CA ASP A 94 12.75 46.42 16.31
C ASP A 94 13.53 46.44 14.98
N VAL A 95 12.87 46.01 13.90
CA VAL A 95 12.50 46.85 12.72
C VAL A 95 11.43 46.05 11.96
N GLN A 96 10.19 46.51 12.01
CA GLN A 96 9.06 45.91 11.32
C GLN A 96 8.84 46.66 9.98
N PRO A 97 9.12 46.08 8.80
CA PRO A 97 8.56 46.61 7.57
C PRO A 97 7.12 46.11 7.43
N SER A 98 6.17 47.05 7.47
CA SER A 98 4.75 46.79 7.27
C SER A 98 4.50 45.98 5.98
N PRO A 99 3.67 44.92 6.01
CA PRO A 99 3.23 44.25 4.79
C PRO A 99 2.39 45.23 3.95
N PRO A 100 2.58 45.32 2.63
CA PRO A 100 1.67 46.08 1.79
C PRO A 100 0.25 45.53 1.97
N GLU A 101 -0.70 46.44 2.18
CA GLU A 101 -2.12 46.13 2.24
C GLU A 101 -2.51 45.35 0.99
N ILE A 102 -2.63 44.03 1.13
CA ILE A 102 -3.28 43.20 0.14
C ILE A 102 -4.76 43.56 0.24
N THR A 103 -5.18 44.51 -0.58
CA THR A 103 -6.59 44.74 -0.87
C THR A 103 -7.20 43.38 -1.16
N SER A 104 -8.04 42.92 -0.23
CA SER A 104 -8.84 41.72 -0.38
C SER A 104 -9.79 41.95 -1.54
N SER A 105 -9.29 41.67 -2.74
CA SER A 105 -10.09 41.57 -3.95
C SER A 105 -10.92 40.30 -3.80
N SER A 106 -12.13 40.48 -3.27
CA SER A 106 -13.35 39.78 -3.67
C SER A 106 -13.10 38.40 -4.27
N GLY A 107 -13.33 37.35 -3.47
CA GLY A 107 -13.30 35.96 -3.91
C GLY A 107 -14.24 35.72 -5.08
N SER A 108 -13.72 35.84 -6.30
CA SER A 108 -14.32 35.20 -7.46
C SER A 108 -14.04 33.72 -7.30
N GLU A 109 -15.07 32.97 -6.91
CA GLU A 109 -15.17 31.53 -7.09
C GLU A 109 -14.62 31.22 -8.49
N LEU A 110 -13.48 30.54 -8.57
CA LEU A 110 -12.81 30.24 -9.83
C LEU A 110 -13.69 29.23 -10.58
N HIS A 111 -14.64 29.75 -11.36
CA HIS A 111 -15.46 28.96 -12.26
C HIS A 111 -14.55 28.41 -13.36
N VAL A 112 -14.17 27.13 -13.23
CA VAL A 112 -13.40 26.42 -14.26
C VAL A 112 -14.34 26.08 -15.40
N GLU A 113 -14.34 26.89 -16.46
CA GLU A 113 -15.17 26.68 -17.65
C GLU A 113 -14.52 25.74 -18.68
N TYR A 114 -13.20 25.59 -18.63
CA TYR A 114 -12.43 24.87 -19.64
C TYR A 114 -11.44 23.87 -19.03
N ILE A 115 -11.25 22.75 -19.73
CA ILE A 115 -10.28 21.69 -19.45
C ILE A 115 -9.21 21.74 -20.53
N HIS A 116 -7.97 21.97 -20.12
CA HIS A 116 -6.80 21.87 -21.00
C HIS A 116 -6.22 20.46 -20.91
N THR A 117 -6.22 19.75 -22.04
CA THR A 117 -5.67 18.40 -22.18
C THR A 117 -4.38 18.47 -22.97
N GLU A 118 -3.27 18.16 -22.33
CA GLU A 118 -1.97 17.98 -23.00
C GLU A 118 -1.78 16.50 -23.33
N TYR A 119 -1.34 16.22 -24.55
CA TYR A 119 -1.10 14.86 -25.03
C TYR A 119 0.39 14.53 -25.04
N HIS A 120 0.69 13.23 -25.04
CA HIS A 120 2.06 12.73 -25.11
C HIS A 120 2.81 13.30 -26.33
N PRO A 121 4.07 13.75 -26.22
CA PRO A 121 4.82 14.34 -27.33
C PRO A 121 4.91 13.42 -28.56
N HIS A 122 4.89 12.09 -28.37
CA HIS A 122 4.94 11.14 -29.48
C HIS A 122 3.56 10.82 -30.09
N SER A 123 2.45 11.25 -29.47
CA SER A 123 1.11 11.07 -30.07
C SER A 123 0.90 11.98 -31.28
N ASN A 124 1.76 13.00 -31.45
CA ASN A 124 1.63 14.08 -32.43
C ASN A 124 0.26 14.77 -32.37
N GLN A 125 -0.42 14.74 -31.22
CA GLN A 125 -1.68 15.44 -31.02
C GLN A 125 -1.42 16.81 -30.39
N PRO A 126 -2.00 17.88 -30.95
CA PRO A 126 -1.88 19.20 -30.34
C PRO A 126 -2.68 19.25 -29.02
N PRO A 127 -2.27 20.07 -28.04
CA PRO A 127 -3.05 20.33 -26.84
C PRO A 127 -4.49 20.72 -27.20
N ARG A 128 -5.45 20.17 -26.44
CA ARG A 128 -6.89 20.37 -26.66
C ARG A 128 -7.48 21.18 -25.50
N LEU A 129 -8.35 22.13 -25.83
CA LEU A 129 -9.09 22.92 -24.84
C LEU A 129 -10.58 22.61 -25.01
N ASP A 130 -11.15 21.89 -24.06
CA ASP A 130 -12.56 21.50 -24.06
C ASP A 130 -13.34 22.30 -23.04
N LYS A 131 -14.61 22.59 -23.32
CA LYS A 131 -15.52 23.07 -22.27
C LYS A 131 -15.87 21.94 -21.33
N VAL A 132 -16.00 22.25 -20.04
CA VAL A 132 -16.30 21.24 -19.01
C VAL A 132 -17.60 20.48 -19.33
N GLU A 133 -18.64 21.17 -19.79
CA GLU A 133 -19.93 20.54 -20.11
C GLU A 133 -19.81 19.54 -21.27
N GLU A 134 -19.03 19.90 -22.29
CA GLU A 134 -18.83 19.09 -23.48
C GLU A 134 -17.97 17.87 -23.17
N PHE A 135 -16.91 18.04 -22.37
CA PHE A 135 -16.06 16.96 -21.89
C PHE A 135 -16.85 15.94 -21.04
N GLN A 136 -17.70 16.43 -20.12
CA GLN A 136 -18.55 15.57 -19.31
C GLN A 136 -19.59 14.80 -20.14
N ALA A 137 -20.16 15.43 -21.17
CA ALA A 137 -21.07 14.76 -22.10
C ALA A 137 -20.35 13.66 -22.90
N GLN A 138 -19.13 13.94 -23.38
CA GLN A 138 -18.29 12.98 -24.10
C GLN A 138 -17.91 11.78 -23.22
N MET A 139 -17.48 12.01 -21.96
CA MET A 139 -17.18 10.95 -21.00
C MET A 139 -18.39 10.04 -20.74
N LYS A 140 -19.58 10.60 -20.55
CA LYS A 140 -20.83 9.82 -20.36
C LYS A 140 -21.17 8.97 -21.58
N SER A 141 -20.84 9.43 -22.79
CA SER A 141 -21.05 8.67 -24.03
C SER A 141 -19.99 7.59 -24.27
N SER A 142 -18.78 7.74 -23.72
CA SER A 142 -17.66 6.80 -23.85
C SER A 142 -17.61 5.75 -22.72
N ALA A 143 -18.53 5.81 -21.75
CA ALA A 143 -18.51 5.03 -20.51
C ALA A 143 -18.83 3.53 -20.66
N THR A 144 -18.62 2.95 -21.84
CA THR A 144 -18.62 1.50 -22.02
C THR A 144 -17.19 1.01 -22.20
N LEU A 145 -16.30 1.39 -21.28
CA LEU A 145 -15.15 0.53 -21.05
C LEU A 145 -15.72 -0.76 -20.48
N SER A 146 -15.62 -1.83 -21.25
CA SER A 146 -15.86 -3.19 -20.77
C SER A 146 -14.80 -3.43 -19.70
N LEU A 147 -15.07 -3.03 -18.46
CA LEU A 147 -14.37 -3.55 -17.31
C LEU A 147 -14.49 -5.07 -17.45
N ASP A 148 -13.35 -5.74 -17.59
CA ASP A 148 -13.32 -7.17 -17.77
C ASP A 148 -14.13 -7.76 -16.60
N ASP A 149 -15.29 -8.36 -16.88
CA ASP A 149 -16.29 -8.74 -15.87
C ASP A 149 -15.75 -9.77 -14.86
N LYS A 150 -14.51 -10.25 -15.07
CA LYS A 150 -13.83 -11.28 -14.30
C LYS A 150 -12.37 -10.86 -14.05
N PRO A 151 -12.06 -10.22 -12.92
CA PRO A 151 -10.68 -9.87 -12.56
C PRO A 151 -9.76 -11.10 -12.42
N TRP A 152 -10.33 -12.31 -12.33
CA TRP A 152 -9.61 -13.59 -12.32
C TRP A 152 -9.48 -14.26 -13.71
N SER A 153 -9.71 -13.56 -14.82
CA SER A 153 -9.76 -14.15 -16.18
C SER A 153 -8.49 -14.90 -16.61
N LEU A 154 -7.35 -14.61 -15.98
CA LEU A 154 -6.09 -15.32 -16.21
C LEU A 154 -5.96 -16.68 -15.49
N PHE A 155 -6.83 -16.93 -14.52
CA PHE A 155 -6.97 -18.21 -13.85
C PHE A 155 -8.06 -19.02 -14.57
N SER A 156 -7.91 -20.35 -14.57
CA SER A 156 -8.88 -21.22 -15.25
C SER A 156 -10.23 -21.29 -14.51
N SER A 157 -10.24 -20.97 -13.22
CA SER A 157 -11.43 -20.86 -12.38
C SER A 157 -11.24 -19.77 -11.32
N GLN A 158 -12.34 -19.32 -10.71
CA GLN A 158 -12.28 -18.43 -9.55
C GLN A 158 -11.64 -19.13 -8.34
N ASP A 159 -11.93 -20.41 -8.13
CA ASP A 159 -11.34 -21.20 -7.04
C ASP A 159 -9.81 -21.28 -7.15
N ASP A 160 -9.27 -21.36 -8.38
CA ASP A 160 -7.83 -21.33 -8.62
C ASP A 160 -7.20 -19.98 -8.24
N PHE A 161 -7.92 -18.89 -8.52
CA PHE A 161 -7.50 -17.55 -8.13
C PHE A 161 -7.50 -17.39 -6.61
N GLU A 162 -8.57 -17.80 -5.93
CA GLU A 162 -8.69 -17.72 -4.47
C GLU A 162 -7.64 -18.60 -3.76
N LEU A 163 -7.38 -19.81 -4.29
CA LEU A 163 -6.32 -20.67 -3.78
C LEU A 163 -4.95 -20.03 -3.96
N ALA A 164 -4.68 -19.45 -5.14
CA ALA A 164 -3.42 -18.76 -5.41
C ALA A 164 -3.24 -17.54 -4.50
N GLU A 165 -4.26 -16.70 -4.37
CA GLU A 165 -4.26 -15.56 -3.44
C GLU A 165 -3.92 -16.04 -2.03
N TRP A 166 -4.66 -17.03 -1.51
CA TRP A 166 -4.45 -17.57 -0.17
C TRP A 166 -3.03 -18.12 0.07
N VAL A 167 -2.47 -18.83 -0.91
CA VAL A 167 -1.08 -19.32 -0.85
C VAL A 167 -0.08 -18.15 -0.74
N LEU A 168 -0.33 -17.07 -1.48
CA LEU A 168 0.49 -15.85 -1.42
C LEU A 168 0.36 -15.16 -0.06
N GLU A 169 -0.85 -15.03 0.48
CA GLU A 169 -1.12 -14.42 1.79
C GLU A 169 -0.39 -15.11 2.93
N LEU A 170 -0.40 -16.44 2.91
CA LEU A 170 0.22 -17.27 3.93
C LEU A 170 1.74 -17.34 3.80
N GLY A 171 2.31 -16.90 2.68
CA GLY A 171 3.74 -16.99 2.41
C GLY A 171 4.25 -18.43 2.47
N ILE A 172 3.47 -19.36 1.94
CA ILE A 172 3.78 -20.80 2.01
C ILE A 172 5.07 -21.08 1.22
N ASN A 173 5.93 -21.93 1.77
CA ASN A 173 7.14 -22.37 1.09
C ASN A 173 6.82 -23.26 -0.13
N GLN A 174 7.69 -23.26 -1.14
CA GLN A 174 7.59 -24.09 -2.33
C GLN A 174 7.29 -25.57 -2.02
N GLY A 175 8.03 -26.19 -1.10
CA GLY A 175 7.85 -27.60 -0.76
C GLY A 175 6.49 -27.90 -0.12
N ASP A 176 5.97 -26.95 0.66
CA ASP A 176 4.67 -27.06 1.31
C ASP A 176 3.54 -26.84 0.29
N ILE A 177 3.71 -25.96 -0.70
CA ILE A 177 2.78 -25.77 -1.83
C ILE A 177 2.68 -27.04 -2.66
N ASP A 178 3.82 -27.64 -3.04
CA ASP A 178 3.82 -28.89 -3.83
C ASP A 178 3.18 -30.05 -3.05
N THR A 179 3.38 -30.09 -1.73
CA THR A 179 2.76 -31.08 -0.84
C THR A 179 1.25 -30.88 -0.74
N LEU A 180 0.79 -29.63 -0.56
CA LEU A 180 -0.62 -29.26 -0.51
C LEU A 180 -1.35 -29.65 -1.81
N LEU A 181 -0.78 -29.30 -2.96
CA LEU A 181 -1.36 -29.63 -4.26
C LEU A 181 -1.43 -31.14 -4.50
N THR A 182 -0.39 -31.87 -4.06
CA THR A 182 -0.39 -33.34 -4.10
C THR A 182 -1.47 -33.94 -3.20
N MET A 183 -1.69 -33.37 -2.01
CA MET A 183 -2.74 -33.82 -1.08
C MET A 183 -4.14 -33.58 -1.65
N MET A 184 -4.40 -32.39 -2.21
CA MET A 184 -5.69 -32.06 -2.85
C MET A 184 -5.99 -33.01 -4.01
N THR A 185 -4.99 -33.32 -4.84
CA THR A 185 -5.13 -34.24 -5.97
C THR A 185 -5.42 -35.67 -5.52
N LYS A 186 -4.78 -36.12 -4.43
CA LYS A 186 -4.97 -37.48 -3.88
C LYS A 186 -6.33 -37.68 -3.23
N GLN A 187 -6.93 -36.65 -2.66
CA GLN A 187 -8.24 -36.72 -2.02
C GLN A 187 -9.41 -36.68 -3.02
N GLY A 188 -9.13 -36.65 -4.33
CA GLY A 188 -10.16 -36.63 -5.37
C GLY A 188 -10.90 -35.30 -5.48
N GLY A 189 -10.32 -34.22 -4.94
CA GLY A 189 -10.83 -32.86 -5.13
C GLY A 189 -10.67 -32.38 -6.57
N GLN A 190 -11.29 -31.23 -6.88
CA GLN A 190 -11.06 -30.55 -8.14
C GLN A 190 -9.58 -30.18 -8.23
N VAL A 191 -8.92 -30.62 -9.31
CA VAL A 191 -7.49 -30.36 -9.52
C VAL A 191 -7.35 -28.90 -9.94
N PRO A 192 -6.60 -28.08 -9.19
CA PRO A 192 -6.35 -26.70 -9.58
C PRO A 192 -5.57 -26.64 -10.90
N SER A 193 -5.71 -25.55 -11.65
CA SER A 193 -5.05 -25.40 -12.95
C SER A 193 -3.51 -25.47 -12.87
N PHE A 194 -2.93 -25.06 -11.75
CA PHE A 194 -1.49 -25.20 -11.46
C PHE A 194 -1.20 -26.44 -10.60
N ARG A 195 -0.26 -27.28 -11.05
CA ARG A 195 0.07 -28.56 -10.39
C ARG A 195 1.28 -28.52 -9.47
N ASN A 196 2.03 -27.42 -9.52
CA ASN A 196 3.24 -27.22 -8.73
C ASN A 196 3.48 -25.73 -8.53
N HIS A 197 4.35 -25.40 -7.56
CA HIS A 197 4.75 -24.03 -7.27
C HIS A 197 5.29 -23.29 -8.52
N ARG A 198 6.03 -23.97 -9.40
CA ARG A 198 6.59 -23.34 -10.60
C ARG A 198 5.50 -22.85 -11.56
N GLU A 199 4.44 -23.64 -11.74
CA GLU A 199 3.28 -23.26 -12.55
C GLU A 199 2.50 -22.11 -11.93
N LEU A 200 2.32 -22.11 -10.60
CA LEU A 200 1.71 -21.01 -9.86
C LEU A 200 2.48 -19.69 -10.07
N ILE A 201 3.81 -19.72 -9.92
CA ILE A 201 4.66 -18.54 -10.18
C ILE A 201 4.57 -18.08 -11.63
N ALA A 202 4.57 -19.01 -12.59
CA ALA A 202 4.42 -18.66 -14.01
C ALA A 202 3.06 -17.99 -14.29
N MET A 203 2.01 -18.42 -13.61
CA MET A 203 0.68 -17.83 -13.69
C MET A 203 0.65 -16.41 -13.12
N TRP A 204 1.22 -16.19 -11.92
CA TRP A 204 1.36 -14.83 -11.38
C TRP A 204 2.21 -13.93 -12.26
N LYS A 205 3.27 -14.43 -12.90
CA LYS A 205 4.07 -13.62 -13.83
C LYS A 205 3.28 -13.21 -15.07
N LYS A 206 2.42 -14.09 -15.59
CA LYS A 206 1.49 -13.75 -16.66
C LYS A 206 0.47 -12.70 -16.19
N ALA A 207 -0.03 -12.84 -14.96
CA ALA A 207 -0.93 -11.85 -14.36
C ALA A 207 -0.28 -10.51 -14.06
N ALA A 208 1.00 -10.51 -13.68
CA ALA A 208 1.75 -9.30 -13.43
C ALA A 208 1.86 -8.41 -14.67
N HIS A 209 1.80 -8.96 -15.89
CA HIS A 209 1.77 -8.16 -17.12
C HIS A 209 0.45 -7.41 -17.33
N LEU A 210 -0.64 -7.83 -16.67
CA LEU A 210 -1.89 -7.06 -16.65
C LEU A 210 -1.88 -5.97 -15.57
N HIS A 211 -0.93 -6.02 -14.64
CA HIS A 211 -0.72 -4.95 -13.68
C HIS A 211 0.24 -3.91 -14.26
N THR A 212 0.03 -2.65 -13.88
CA THR A 212 0.97 -1.57 -14.16
C THR A 212 2.32 -1.89 -13.50
N THR A 213 3.39 -1.89 -14.31
CA THR A 213 4.75 -2.08 -13.81
C THR A 213 5.17 -0.85 -13.03
N PHE A 214 5.63 -1.04 -11.79
CA PHE A 214 6.21 0.03 -10.99
C PHE A 214 7.73 0.01 -11.13
N GLU A 215 8.29 1.17 -11.43
CA GLU A 215 9.72 1.44 -11.41
C GLU A 215 10.14 1.98 -10.05
N SER A 216 11.37 1.67 -9.65
CA SER A 216 11.96 2.18 -8.42
C SER A 216 13.07 3.15 -8.78
N THR A 217 12.92 4.43 -8.39
CA THR A 217 13.95 5.45 -8.59
C THR A 217 14.39 5.98 -7.24
N THR A 218 15.69 6.01 -7.01
CA THR A 218 16.28 6.61 -5.81
C THR A 218 16.89 7.95 -6.18
N PHE A 219 16.48 9.01 -5.49
CA PHE A 219 17.08 10.34 -5.65
C PHE A 219 17.58 10.86 -4.30
N THR A 220 18.64 11.66 -4.36
CA THR A 220 19.28 12.24 -3.18
C THR A 220 18.89 13.71 -3.05
N VAL A 221 18.32 14.09 -1.91
CA VAL A 221 18.03 15.49 -1.58
C VAL A 221 19.01 15.96 -0.51
N LEU A 222 19.70 17.06 -0.77
CA LEU A 222 20.58 17.69 0.20
C LEU A 222 19.77 18.60 1.13
N LEU A 223 19.63 18.21 2.40
CA LEU A 223 19.01 19.05 3.42
C LEU A 223 20.07 19.43 4.47
N LYS A 224 20.31 20.73 4.64
CA LYS A 224 21.33 21.29 5.57
C LYS A 224 22.72 20.65 5.41
N GLY A 225 23.14 20.41 4.16
CA GLY A 225 24.45 19.82 3.84
C GLY A 225 24.58 18.32 4.07
N LYS A 226 23.50 17.62 4.44
CA LYS A 226 23.44 16.17 4.51
C LYS A 226 22.57 15.61 3.38
N GLY A 227 23.09 14.61 2.68
CA GLY A 227 22.33 13.90 1.64
C GLY A 227 21.35 12.91 2.27
N TYR A 228 20.09 13.02 1.90
CA TYR A 228 19.04 12.08 2.25
C TYR A 228 18.59 11.37 0.99
N GLU A 229 18.64 10.05 0.99
CA GLU A 229 18.19 9.23 -0.12
C GLU A 229 16.74 8.83 0.09
N PHE A 230 15.93 9.00 -0.96
CA PHE A 230 14.55 8.59 -1.00
C PHE A 230 14.34 7.64 -2.17
N THR A 231 13.91 6.42 -1.86
CA THR A 231 13.47 5.46 -2.87
C THR A 231 11.97 5.66 -3.09
N VAL A 232 11.60 6.05 -4.31
CA VAL A 232 10.21 6.22 -4.73
C VAL A 232 9.88 5.15 -5.74
N TYR A 233 8.73 4.50 -5.53
CA TYR A 233 8.13 3.58 -6.49
C TYR A 233 7.09 4.37 -7.28
N HIS A 234 7.25 4.44 -8.59
CA HIS A 234 6.33 5.17 -9.46
C HIS A 234 6.01 4.32 -10.69
N TRP A 235 4.95 4.66 -11.39
CA TRP A 235 4.63 4.11 -12.69
C TRP A 235 4.89 5.20 -13.71
N ASP A 236 5.64 4.88 -14.76
CA ASP A 236 5.76 5.82 -15.87
C ASP A 236 4.42 5.84 -16.61
N LEU A 237 3.76 6.99 -16.57
CA LEU A 237 2.52 7.25 -17.30
C LEU A 237 2.74 7.24 -18.83
N TRP A 238 3.99 7.24 -19.27
CA TRP A 238 4.41 7.51 -20.64
C TRP A 238 5.31 6.43 -21.26
N ALA A 239 5.62 5.35 -20.53
CA ALA A 239 6.47 4.24 -21.01
C ALA A 239 5.82 3.37 -22.10
#